data_AF-A0A942UX10-F1
#
_entry.id   AF-A0A942UX10-F1
#
_cell.length_a   1.000
_cell.length_b   1.000
_cell.length_c   1.000
_cell.angle_alpha   90.00
_cell.angle_beta   90.00
_cell.angle_gamma   90.00
#
_symmetry.space_group_name_H-M   'P 1'
#
loop_
_entity.id
_entity.type
_entity.pdbx_description
1 polymer ?
#
loop_
_entity_poly.entity_id
_entity_poly.type
_entity_poly.pdbx_seq_one_letter_code
_entity_poly.pdbx_strand_id
1 'polypeptide(L)' 'MGQLAIRIQQLTDELNRIVKYIDKKDDDDDNEMLFRAIFILEDIRKFIMGNPVVRYDVKNNQPFLLFPDGRKEY' A
#
# COMPACT_ATOMS: atom_id res chain seq x y z
N MET A 1 -15.14 10.53 8.06
CA MET A 1 -13.91 10.60 7.23
C MET A 1 -14.18 9.84 5.94
N GLY A 2 -13.73 10.36 4.79
CA GLY A 2 -13.93 9.68 3.50
C GLY A 2 -13.07 8.42 3.36
N GLN A 3 -13.48 7.49 2.50
CA GLN A 3 -12.81 6.19 2.29
C GLN A 3 -11.33 6.35 1.90
N LEU A 4 -11.03 7.36 1.08
CA LEU A 4 -9.66 7.75 0.70
C LEU A 4 -8.78 8.09 1.90
N ALA A 5 -9.28 8.92 2.83
CA ALA A 5 -8.53 9.33 4.01
C ALA A 5 -8.22 8.15 4.93
N ILE A 6 -9.19 7.25 5.12
CA ILE A 6 -8.99 6.00 5.87
C ILE A 6 -7.90 5.16 5.21
N ARG A 7 -7.91 5.04 3.88
CA ARG A 7 -6.95 4.23 3.15
C ARG A 7 -5.54 4.81 3.19
N ILE A 8 -5.40 6.12 3.01
CA ILE A 8 -4.10 6.81 3.13
C ILE A 8 -3.54 6.64 4.55
N GLN A 9 -4.37 6.75 5.59
CA GLN A 9 -3.94 6.54 6.96
C GLN A 9 -3.39 5.12 7.16
N GLN A 10 -4.11 4.09 6.69
CA GLN A 10 -3.66 2.69 6.79
C GLN A 10 -2.29 2.48 6.11
N LEU A 11 -2.12 2.99 4.90
CA LEU A 11 -0.86 2.89 4.15
C LEU A 11 0.28 3.65 4.84
N THR A 12 -0.04 4.80 5.44
CA THR A 12 0.94 5.60 6.21
C THR A 12 1.38 4.86 7.47
N ASP A 13 0.44 4.20 8.16
CA ASP A 13 0.75 3.39 9.34
C ASP A 13 1.62 2.17 8.98
N GLU A 14 1.36 1.53 7.84
CA GLU A 14 2.18 0.43 7.32
C GLU A 14 3.60 0.91 6.98
N LEU A 15 3.73 2.05 6.29
CA LEU A 15 5.02 2.65 5.97
C LEU A 15 5.82 2.96 7.24
N ASN A 16 5.17 3.56 8.25
CA ASN A 16 5.80 3.87 9.52
C ASN A 16 6.31 2.63 10.27
N ARG A 17 5.62 1.49 10.15
CA ARG A 17 6.09 0.21 10.71
C ARG A 17 7.35 -0.28 10.01
N ILE A 18 7.39 -0.17 8.68
CA ILE A 18 8.57 -0.56 7.89
C ILE A 18 9.77 0.31 8.27
N VAL A 19 9.58 1.64 8.35
CA VAL A 19 10.65 2.58 8.76
C VAL A 19 11.20 2.22 10.14
N LYS A 20 10.33 1.95 11.12
CA LYS A 20 10.75 1.54 12.47
C LYS A 20 11.44 0.18 12.53
N TYR A 21 11.19 -0.68 11.55
CA TYR A 21 11.82 -1.99 11.47
C TYR A 21 13.24 -1.87 10.91
N ILE A 22 13.41 -1.09 9.83
CA ILE A 22 14.72 -0.81 9.21
C ILE A 22 15.64 -0.08 10.20
N ASP A 23 15.12 0.91 10.93
CA ASP A 23 15.89 1.67 11.94
C ASP A 23 16.45 0.80 13.09
N LYS A 24 16.01 -0.46 13.21
CA LYS A 24 16.41 -1.38 14.29
C LYS A 24 17.32 -2.53 13.84
N LYS A 25 17.68 -2.63 12.56
CA LYS A 25 18.48 -3.75 12.03
C LYS A 25 19.84 -3.31 11.50
N ASP A 26 20.86 -4.15 11.74
CA ASP A 26 22.16 -4.09 11.10
C ASP A 26 22.12 -4.86 9.76
N ASP A 27 21.99 -4.07 8.69
CA ASP A 27 22.46 -4.17 7.29
C ASP A 27 22.13 -5.31 6.30
N ASP A 28 21.77 -6.56 6.63
CA ASP A 28 21.83 -7.61 5.58
C ASP A 28 20.52 -8.18 5.00
N ASP A 29 19.33 -7.80 5.47
CA ASP A 29 18.06 -8.47 5.07
C ASP A 29 16.88 -7.54 4.68
N ASP A 30 17.16 -6.30 4.22
CA ASP A 30 16.14 -5.25 4.14
C ASP A 30 15.63 -4.89 2.73
N ASN A 31 16.16 -5.52 1.68
CA ASN A 31 15.71 -5.22 0.31
C ASN A 31 14.22 -5.50 0.11
N GLU A 32 13.68 -6.59 0.65
CA GLU A 32 12.24 -6.88 0.56
C GLU A 32 11.38 -5.80 1.25
N MET A 33 11.81 -5.33 2.42
CA MET A 33 11.11 -4.28 3.17
C MET A 33 11.14 -2.94 2.44
N LEU A 34 12.29 -2.59 1.85
CA LEU A 34 12.42 -1.42 1.00
C LEU A 34 11.53 -1.51 -0.24
N PHE A 35 11.47 -2.66 -0.90
CA PHE A 35 10.55 -2.89 -2.02
C PHE A 35 9.09 -2.71 -1.61
N ARG A 36 8.68 -3.25 -0.44
CA ARG A 36 7.33 -3.05 0.09
C ARG A 36 7.03 -1.56 0.36
N ALA A 37 7.98 -0.81 0.92
CA ALA A 37 7.82 0.62 1.16
C ALA A 37 7.62 1.41 -0.15
N ILE A 38 8.35 1.07 -1.21
CA ILE A 38 8.19 1.69 -2.54
C ILE A 38 6.77 1.48 -3.07
N PHE A 39 6.22 0.26 -2.98
CA PHE A 39 4.86 -0.01 -3.43
C PHE A 39 3.81 0.76 -2.63
N ILE A 40 3.97 0.85 -1.30
CA ILE A 40 3.08 1.63 -0.44
C ILE A 40 3.09 3.11 -0.85
N LEU A 41 4.27 3.69 -1.08
CA LEU A 41 4.40 5.07 -1.52
C LEU A 41 3.76 5.30 -2.90
N GLU A 42 3.93 4.36 -3.83
CA GLU A 42 3.29 4.44 -5.14
C GLU A 42 1.76 4.36 -5.03
N ASP A 43 1.24 3.51 -4.16
CA ASP A 43 -0.19 3.40 -3.89
C ASP A 43 -0.77 4.69 -3.30
N ILE A 44 -0.09 5.28 -2.31
CA ILE A 44 -0.48 6.58 -1.74
C ILE A 44 -0.52 7.63 -2.85
N ARG A 45 0.52 7.70 -3.70
CA ARG A 45 0.57 8.65 -4.83
C ARG A 45 -0.61 8.43 -5.78
N LYS A 46 -0.88 7.20 -6.19
CA LYS A 46 -1.99 6.87 -7.10
C LYS A 46 -3.34 7.27 -6.50
N PHE A 47 -3.57 6.96 -5.22
CA PHE A 47 -4.81 7.33 -4.55
C PHE A 47 -5.02 8.84 -4.43
N ILE A 48 -3.97 9.61 -4.11
CA ILE A 48 -4.04 11.08 -4.08
C ILE A 48 -4.36 11.64 -5.48
N MET A 49 -3.83 11.01 -6.54
CA MET A 49 -4.09 11.38 -7.94
C MET A 49 -5.45 10.88 -8.46
N GLY A 50 -6.23 10.17 -7.67
CA GLY A 50 -7.51 9.60 -8.11
C GLY A 50 -7.38 8.33 -8.97
N ASN A 51 -6.18 7.77 -9.10
CA ASN A 51 -5.92 6.60 -9.92
C ASN A 51 -6.19 5.29 -9.15
N PRO A 52 -6.76 4.27 -9.81
CA PRO A 52 -6.91 2.96 -9.20
C PRO A 52 -5.56 2.24 -9.07
N VAL A 53 -5.52 1.27 -8.16
CA VAL A 53 -4.35 0.41 -7.93
C VAL A 53 -4.71 -1.05 -8.17
N VAL A 54 -3.81 -1.80 -8.80
CA VAL A 54 -4.01 -3.24 -9.06
C VAL A 54 -3.78 -4.02 -7.78
N ARG A 55 -4.70 -4.94 -7.48
CA ARG A 55 -4.64 -5.88 -6.36
C ARG A 55 -5.06 -7.27 -6.80
N TYR A 56 -4.81 -8.24 -5.94
CA TYR A 56 -5.18 -9.62 -6.16
C TYR A 56 -6.17 -10.08 -5.10
N ASP A 57 -7.31 -10.61 -5.51
CA ASP A 57 -8.28 -11.21 -4.59
C ASP A 57 -7.96 -12.69 -4.43
N VAL A 58 -7.40 -13.05 -3.28
CA VAL A 58 -7.05 -14.43 -2.94
C VAL A 58 -8.29 -15.34 -2.87
N LYS A 59 -9.47 -14.81 -2.53
CA LYS A 59 -10.69 -15.62 -2.42
C LYS A 59 -11.26 -15.99 -3.79
N ASN A 60 -11.23 -15.04 -4.72
CA ASN A 60 -11.76 -15.21 -6.07
C ASN A 60 -10.67 -15.59 -7.10
N ASN A 61 -9.41 -15.67 -6.67
CA ASN A 61 -8.23 -16.02 -7.46
C ASN A 61 -8.08 -15.18 -8.75
N GLN A 62 -8.42 -13.89 -8.67
CA GLN A 62 -8.41 -12.99 -9.82
C GLN A 62 -7.91 -11.59 -9.44
N PRO A 63 -7.25 -10.87 -10.37
CA PRO A 63 -6.86 -9.49 -10.15
C PRO A 63 -8.09 -8.56 -10.11
N PHE A 64 -7.94 -7.41 -9.47
CA PHE A 64 -8.96 -6.35 -9.47
C PHE A 64 -8.31 -4.97 -9.35
N LEU A 65 -9.01 -3.95 -9.83
CA LEU A 65 -8.69 -2.54 -9.61
C LEU A 65 -9.38 -2.03 -8.35
N LEU A 66 -8.60 -1.53 -7.41
CA LEU A 66 -9.09 -0.85 -6.22
C LEU A 66 -9.05 0.66 -6.45
N PHE A 67 -10.22 1.29 -6.42
CA PHE A 67 -10.34 2.73 -6.58
C PHE A 67 -10.15 3.48 -5.25
N PRO A 68 -9.79 4.78 -5.31
CA PRO A 68 -9.63 5.63 -4.12
C PRO A 68 -10.89 5.74 -3.24
N ASP A 69 -12.07 5.55 -3.83
CA ASP A 69 -13.37 5.53 -3.15
C ASP A 69 -13.71 4.16 -2.50
N GLY A 70 -12.81 3.18 -2.62
CA GLY A 70 -12.97 1.82 -2.08
C GLY A 70 -13.69 0.85 -3.02
N ARG A 71 -14.13 1.30 -4.19
CA ARG A 71 -14.78 0.45 -5.20
C ARG A 71 -13.78 -0.56 -5.77
N LYS A 72 -14.25 -1.78 -6.04
CA LYS A 72 -13.47 -2.85 -6.67
C LYS A 72 -14.06 -3.19 -8.03
N GLU A 73 -13.22 -3.23 -9.06
CA GLU A 73 -13.58 -3.71 -10.39
C GLU A 73 -12.71 -4.93 -10.73
N TYR A 74 -13.35 -6.04 -11.09
CA TYR A 74 -12.69 -7.30 -11.45
C TYR A 74 -12.46 -7.39 -12.96
#